data_AF-A0A2T4JFE0-F1
#
_entry.id   AF-A0A2T4JFE0-F1
#
_cell.length_a   1.000
_cell.length_b   1.000
_cell.length_c   1.000
_cell.angle_alpha   90.00
_cell.angle_beta   90.00
_cell.angle_gamma   90.00
#
_symmetry.space_group_name_H-M   'P 1'
#
loop_
_entity.id
_entity.type
_entity.pdbx_description
1 polymer ?
#
loop_
_entity_poly.entity_id
_entity_poly.type
_entity_poly.pdbx_seq_one_letter_code
_entity_poly.pdbx_strand_id
1 'polypeptide(L)'
;MAITSANQLELLQTAEAVAREKMIDPELVIQAMEDSLARAAKSRYGAEMDIRVKIDRKTGRASFSRIRTVVEDDLLENHHAQLTVKQAKTYLADPQIGDEIVDEVPPVDLGRIAAQSAKQVILQKVREAERDRQFEEFRDRKGSIINGVVKREEYGNVIVDIGRGEGILRRNEKIGREAYRIGDRIRCYIKDVRREVRGPQVFLSRTDPQFMAELFKMEVPEIYDGIIEIKAVARDPGSRAKIAVISYDNGIDPVGACVGMRGSRVQAVVNELQGEKIDIIPWNQDQATFLVNALQPAQVSKVVVDEDAGKIEVVVPDEQLSLAIGRRGQNVRLASQLTGLDIDILTEAEESQRRQAEFAERTKLFMDTLDVDEMMAQLLVAEGFTNLEEVAYVDQDELLSIDGFDEGTADELQARARDYLEEQARKALESARAMGVDDSLIGFEGLTPQMLEALGKDGIKTLEDFATCADWELAGGWTTENGQRKKDEGILEKFDMSLEEAQHLVMTARVMLGWVDPTEMAAEEEPAEVEEEAGA
;
A
#
# COMPACT_ATOMS: atom_id res chain seq x y z
N MET A 1 -6.62 12.28 -69.84
CA MET A 1 -6.74 10.83 -69.63
C MET A 1 -5.39 10.27 -69.20
N ALA A 2 -5.40 9.47 -68.13
CA ALA A 2 -4.39 8.48 -67.73
C ALA A 2 -2.98 8.96 -67.32
N ILE A 3 -2.88 9.79 -66.27
CA ILE A 3 -1.71 9.79 -65.38
C ILE A 3 -2.26 9.97 -63.97
N THR A 4 -2.52 8.88 -63.21
CA THR A 4 -2.66 8.88 -61.71
C THR A 4 -3.19 7.58 -61.09
N SER A 5 -3.54 6.51 -61.82
CA SER A 5 -4.03 5.28 -61.17
C SER A 5 -2.93 4.35 -60.64
N ALA A 6 -1.79 4.23 -61.34
CA ALA A 6 -0.74 3.27 -60.99
C ALA A 6 -0.03 3.60 -59.66
N ASN A 7 0.15 4.88 -59.35
CA ASN A 7 0.92 5.34 -58.19
C ASN A 7 0.17 5.17 -56.85
N GLN A 8 -1.18 5.08 -56.88
CA GLN A 8 -2.00 4.95 -55.68
C GLN A 8 -2.08 3.50 -55.17
N LEU A 9 -2.22 2.55 -56.11
CA LEU A 9 -2.21 1.13 -55.78
C LEU A 9 -0.83 0.66 -55.29
N GLU A 10 0.24 1.12 -55.94
CA GLU A 10 1.61 0.84 -55.51
C GLU A 10 1.90 1.38 -54.10
N LEU A 11 1.36 2.56 -53.77
CA LEU A 11 1.51 3.15 -52.44
C LEU A 11 0.77 2.35 -51.37
N LEU A 12 -0.45 1.87 -51.65
CA LEU A 12 -1.20 1.00 -50.75
C LEU A 12 -0.50 -0.36 -50.56
N GLN A 13 -0.02 -0.97 -51.64
CA GLN A 13 0.75 -2.23 -51.57
C GLN A 13 2.06 -2.08 -50.80
N THR A 14 2.75 -0.95 -50.96
CA THR A 14 3.97 -0.65 -50.19
C THR A 14 3.64 -0.44 -48.71
N ALA A 15 2.55 0.27 -48.41
CA ALA A 15 2.07 0.47 -47.05
C ALA A 15 1.73 -0.86 -46.36
N GLU A 16 1.02 -1.76 -47.06
CA GLU A 16 0.71 -3.09 -46.55
C GLU A 16 1.97 -3.95 -46.37
N ALA A 17 2.93 -3.89 -47.30
CA ALA A 17 4.18 -4.64 -47.20
C ALA A 17 5.00 -4.20 -45.97
N VAL A 18 5.12 -2.88 -45.74
CA VAL A 18 5.81 -2.32 -44.58
C VAL A 18 5.07 -2.66 -43.28
N ALA A 19 3.74 -2.61 -43.28
CA ALA A 19 2.92 -3.00 -42.13
C ALA A 19 3.16 -4.47 -41.74
N ARG A 20 3.16 -5.38 -42.72
CA ARG A 20 3.44 -6.81 -42.50
C ARG A 20 4.86 -7.07 -42.04
N GLU A 21 5.86 -6.40 -42.64
CA GLU A 21 7.26 -6.51 -42.21
C GLU A 21 7.44 -6.09 -40.74
N LYS A 22 6.67 -5.09 -40.29
CA LYS A 22 6.69 -4.58 -38.92
C LYS A 22 5.67 -5.26 -37.99
N MET A 23 4.98 -6.31 -38.44
CA MET A 23 3.94 -7.04 -37.71
C MET A 23 2.81 -6.13 -37.17
N ILE A 24 2.40 -5.16 -37.98
CA ILE A 24 1.28 -4.26 -37.71
C ILE A 24 0.11 -4.72 -38.57
N ASP A 25 -1.10 -4.70 -38.02
CA ASP A 25 -2.31 -4.97 -38.81
C ASP A 25 -2.42 -3.95 -39.96
N PRO A 26 -2.41 -4.40 -41.23
CA PRO A 26 -2.58 -3.52 -42.38
C PRO A 26 -3.86 -2.66 -42.30
N GLU A 27 -4.90 -3.14 -41.62
CA GLU A 27 -6.15 -2.40 -41.48
C GLU A 27 -5.99 -1.10 -40.69
N LEU A 28 -5.23 -1.14 -39.60
CA LEU A 28 -4.97 0.04 -38.77
C LEU A 28 -4.17 1.11 -39.52
N VAL A 29 -3.35 0.69 -40.49
CA VAL A 29 -2.59 1.61 -41.35
C VAL A 29 -3.51 2.26 -42.37
N ILE A 30 -4.41 1.50 -42.99
CA ILE A 30 -5.37 2.00 -43.98
C ILE A 30 -6.34 3.00 -43.32
N GLN A 31 -6.91 2.65 -42.15
CA GLN A 31 -7.78 3.57 -41.39
C GLN A 31 -7.07 4.87 -41.03
N ALA A 32 -5.81 4.79 -40.58
CA ALA A 32 -5.05 6.00 -40.26
C ALA A 32 -4.71 6.84 -41.50
N MET A 33 -4.56 6.20 -42.67
CA MET A 33 -4.42 6.92 -43.94
C MET A 33 -5.72 7.62 -44.34
N GLU A 34 -6.87 6.96 -44.17
CA GLU A 34 -8.20 7.55 -44.37
C GLU A 34 -8.39 8.80 -43.49
N ASP A 35 -8.08 8.71 -42.19
CA ASP A 35 -8.15 9.82 -41.24
C ASP A 35 -7.23 10.99 -41.64
N SER A 36 -6.03 10.69 -42.11
CA SER A 36 -5.07 11.72 -42.52
C SER A 36 -5.51 12.43 -43.79
N LEU A 37 -6.04 11.69 -44.77
CA LEU A 37 -6.63 12.26 -45.99
C LEU A 37 -7.90 13.07 -45.66
N ALA A 38 -8.72 12.62 -44.71
CA ALA A 38 -9.88 13.35 -44.21
C ALA A 38 -9.48 14.70 -43.61
N ARG A 39 -8.46 14.73 -42.74
CA ARG A 39 -7.93 15.99 -42.18
C ARG A 39 -7.39 16.93 -43.27
N ALA A 40 -6.67 16.39 -44.25
CA ALA A 40 -6.17 17.17 -45.39
C ALA A 40 -7.32 17.74 -46.24
N ALA A 41 -8.39 16.98 -46.43
CA ALA A 41 -9.60 17.43 -47.13
C ALA A 41 -10.35 18.51 -46.35
N LYS A 42 -10.50 18.36 -45.02
CA LYS A 42 -11.09 19.37 -44.13
C LYS A 42 -10.34 20.71 -44.21
N SER A 43 -9.01 20.68 -44.29
CA SER A 43 -8.22 21.91 -44.47
C SER A 43 -8.49 22.65 -45.79
N ARG A 44 -8.93 21.96 -46.86
CA ARG A 44 -9.23 22.59 -48.16
C ARG A 44 -10.70 22.97 -48.34
N TYR A 45 -11.63 22.11 -47.91
CA TYR A 45 -13.06 22.36 -48.07
C TYR A 45 -13.64 23.24 -46.96
N GLY A 46 -13.08 23.16 -45.75
CA GLY A 46 -13.53 23.90 -44.57
C GLY A 46 -13.41 23.01 -43.33
N ALA A 47 -12.79 23.53 -42.28
CA ALA A 47 -12.51 22.78 -41.06
C ALA A 47 -13.78 22.31 -40.33
N GLU A 48 -14.89 23.01 -40.56
CA GLU A 48 -16.19 22.77 -39.94
C GLU A 48 -17.02 21.68 -40.64
N MET A 49 -16.62 21.22 -41.84
CA MET A 49 -17.30 20.11 -42.52
C MET A 49 -16.85 18.76 -41.96
N ASP A 50 -17.78 17.84 -41.74
CA ASP A 50 -17.42 16.44 -41.52
C ASP A 50 -17.17 15.74 -42.86
N ILE A 51 -15.93 15.31 -43.08
CA ILE A 51 -15.47 14.65 -44.29
C ILE A 51 -14.88 13.33 -43.84
N ARG A 52 -15.46 12.22 -44.32
CA ARG A 52 -14.91 10.88 -44.17
C ARG A 52 -14.32 10.44 -45.51
N VAL A 53 -13.23 9.68 -45.42
CA VAL A 53 -12.52 9.15 -46.59
C VAL A 53 -12.54 7.64 -46.49
N LYS A 54 -12.78 6.98 -47.61
CA LYS A 54 -12.70 5.52 -47.70
C LYS A 54 -11.77 5.13 -48.84
N ILE A 55 -10.83 4.24 -48.59
CA ILE A 55 -9.87 3.75 -49.57
C ILE A 55 -10.30 2.33 -49.99
N ASP A 56 -10.55 2.14 -51.27
CA ASP A 56 -10.79 0.80 -51.81
C ASP A 56 -9.46 0.02 -51.89
N ARG A 57 -9.38 -1.11 -51.18
CA ARG A 57 -8.18 -1.96 -51.11
C ARG A 57 -7.78 -2.56 -52.46
N LYS A 58 -8.73 -2.80 -53.36
CA LYS A 58 -8.44 -3.42 -54.66
C LYS A 58 -7.93 -2.41 -55.68
N THR A 59 -8.43 -1.18 -55.61
CA THR A 59 -8.17 -0.15 -56.64
C THR A 59 -7.26 0.96 -56.16
N GLY A 60 -7.03 1.08 -54.84
CA GLY A 60 -6.25 2.14 -54.21
C GLY A 60 -6.92 3.53 -54.28
N ARG A 61 -8.18 3.60 -54.75
CA ARG A 61 -8.89 4.87 -54.95
C ARG A 61 -9.53 5.32 -53.64
N ALA A 62 -9.27 6.56 -53.27
CA ALA A 62 -9.91 7.22 -52.13
C ALA A 62 -11.20 7.93 -52.58
N SER A 63 -12.33 7.56 -51.99
CA SER A 63 -13.61 8.28 -52.12
C SER A 63 -13.80 9.23 -50.94
N PHE A 64 -14.17 10.48 -51.22
CA PHE A 64 -14.39 11.51 -50.21
C PHE A 64 -15.89 11.74 -50.06
N SER A 65 -16.39 11.64 -48.84
CA SER A 65 -17.79 11.83 -48.54
C SER A 65 -17.95 12.86 -47.44
N ARG A 66 -18.80 13.87 -47.68
CA ARG A 66 -19.24 14.80 -46.66
C ARG A 66 -20.43 14.18 -45.94
N ILE A 67 -20.40 14.20 -44.62
CA ILE A 67 -21.47 13.66 -43.79
C ILE A 67 -22.16 14.82 -43.08
N ARG A 68 -23.49 14.82 -43.14
CA ARG A 68 -24.35 15.76 -42.43
C ARG A 68 -25.29 14.97 -41.52
N THR A 69 -25.15 15.15 -40.21
CA THR A 69 -25.92 14.40 -39.21
C THR A 69 -27.18 15.17 -38.83
N VAL A 70 -28.32 14.47 -38.75
CA VAL A 70 -29.59 15.06 -38.35
C VAL A 70 -29.63 15.21 -36.82
N VAL A 71 -29.85 16.43 -36.33
CA VAL A 71 -29.92 16.78 -34.91
C VAL A 71 -31.21 17.52 -34.58
N GLU A 72 -31.53 17.62 -33.28
CA GLU A 72 -32.64 18.45 -32.80
C GLU A 72 -32.36 19.94 -33.02
N ASP A 73 -33.44 20.73 -33.20
CA ASP A 73 -33.36 22.18 -33.49
C ASP A 73 -32.54 22.92 -32.40
N ASP A 74 -32.62 22.48 -31.14
CA ASP A 74 -31.99 23.13 -29.99
C ASP A 74 -30.51 22.71 -29.78
N LEU A 75 -30.05 21.64 -30.46
CA LEU A 75 -28.69 21.09 -30.37
C LEU A 75 -27.85 21.36 -31.63
N LEU A 76 -28.34 22.24 -32.52
CA LEU A 76 -27.65 22.61 -33.74
C LEU A 76 -26.51 23.61 -33.45
N GLU A 77 -25.29 23.10 -33.38
CA GLU A 77 -24.08 23.90 -33.15
C GLU A 77 -23.30 24.20 -34.44
N ASN A 78 -23.27 23.25 -35.37
CA ASN A 78 -22.48 23.36 -36.59
C ASN A 78 -23.34 23.23 -37.86
N HIS A 79 -23.67 24.37 -38.47
CA HIS A 79 -24.49 24.45 -39.69
C HIS A 79 -23.88 23.75 -40.92
N HIS A 80 -22.59 23.41 -40.91
CA HIS A 80 -21.90 22.74 -42.03
C HIS A 80 -21.90 21.21 -41.91
N ALA A 81 -21.97 20.68 -40.69
CA ALA A 81 -21.93 19.23 -40.41
C ALA A 81 -23.25 18.69 -39.85
N GLN A 82 -24.18 19.55 -39.45
CA GLN A 82 -25.46 19.16 -38.85
C GLN A 82 -26.64 19.77 -39.60
N LEU A 83 -27.77 19.06 -39.60
CA LEU A 83 -29.04 19.50 -40.17
C LEU A 83 -30.16 19.27 -39.18
N THR A 84 -31.15 20.15 -39.17
CA THR A 84 -32.37 19.90 -38.40
C THR A 84 -33.25 18.87 -39.10
N VAL A 85 -34.14 18.21 -38.35
CA VAL A 85 -35.15 17.29 -38.92
C VAL A 85 -35.96 17.98 -40.04
N LYS A 86 -36.27 19.27 -39.89
CA LYS A 86 -36.97 20.06 -40.92
C LYS A 86 -36.15 20.22 -42.21
N GLN A 87 -34.85 20.46 -42.09
CA GLN A 87 -33.94 20.61 -43.23
C GLN A 87 -33.65 19.26 -43.91
N ALA A 88 -33.52 18.20 -43.10
CA ALA A 88 -33.25 16.84 -43.55
C ALA A 88 -34.38 16.26 -44.42
N LYS A 89 -35.63 16.71 -44.25
CA LYS A 89 -36.78 16.29 -45.09
C LYS A 89 -36.63 16.59 -46.58
N THR A 90 -35.73 17.50 -46.94
CA THR A 90 -35.42 17.81 -48.34
C THR A 90 -34.57 16.73 -49.01
N TYR A 91 -33.87 15.92 -48.19
CA TYR A 91 -32.91 14.91 -48.64
C TYR A 91 -33.35 13.47 -48.30
N LEU A 92 -34.12 13.29 -47.22
CA LEU A 92 -34.65 12.01 -46.74
C LEU A 92 -36.18 12.07 -46.64
N ALA A 93 -36.86 10.98 -47.00
CA ALA A 93 -38.32 10.91 -47.00
C ALA A 93 -38.92 10.94 -45.58
N ASP A 94 -38.24 10.33 -44.60
CA ASP A 94 -38.62 10.34 -43.19
C ASP A 94 -37.36 10.40 -42.30
N PRO A 95 -36.77 11.59 -42.09
CA PRO A 95 -35.53 11.74 -41.34
C PRO A 95 -35.76 11.62 -39.83
N GLN A 96 -34.98 10.76 -39.19
CA GLN A 96 -34.91 10.63 -37.74
C GLN A 96 -33.68 11.34 -37.19
N ILE A 97 -33.73 11.69 -35.91
CA ILE A 97 -32.57 12.25 -35.20
C ILE A 97 -31.48 11.17 -35.16
N GLY A 98 -30.26 11.54 -35.55
CA GLY A 98 -29.11 10.63 -35.69
C GLY A 98 -28.87 10.12 -37.11
N ASP A 99 -29.76 10.36 -38.07
CA ASP A 99 -29.56 9.95 -39.46
C ASP A 99 -28.35 10.68 -40.10
N GLU A 100 -27.56 9.97 -40.90
CA GLU A 100 -26.42 10.52 -41.62
C GLU A 100 -26.74 10.68 -43.11
N ILE A 101 -26.66 11.91 -43.62
CA ILE A 101 -26.74 12.20 -45.06
C ILE A 101 -25.32 12.23 -45.61
N VAL A 102 -25.05 11.33 -46.56
CA VAL A 102 -23.73 11.15 -47.18
C VAL A 102 -23.75 11.77 -48.58
N ASP A 103 -23.01 12.87 -48.77
CA ASP A 103 -22.80 13.47 -50.08
C ASP A 103 -21.39 13.15 -50.60
N GLU A 104 -21.27 12.69 -51.84
CA GLU A 104 -19.95 12.52 -52.47
C GLU A 104 -19.35 13.88 -52.85
N VAL A 105 -18.13 14.13 -52.37
CA VAL A 105 -17.39 15.37 -52.66
C VAL A 105 -16.38 15.07 -53.76
N PRO A 106 -16.15 16.00 -54.71
CA PRO A 106 -15.11 15.82 -55.71
C PRO A 106 -13.77 15.44 -55.07
N PRO A 107 -13.02 14.47 -55.63
CA PRO A 107 -11.74 14.09 -55.07
C PRO A 107 -10.78 15.27 -55.10
N VAL A 108 -10.14 15.55 -53.97
CA VAL A 108 -9.09 16.57 -53.90
C VAL A 108 -7.85 16.01 -54.58
N ASP A 109 -7.29 16.77 -55.53
CA ASP A 109 -5.94 16.49 -56.03
C ASP A 109 -4.94 16.78 -54.90
N LEU A 110 -4.70 15.74 -54.09
CA LEU A 110 -3.75 15.73 -52.99
C LEU A 110 -2.33 15.44 -53.47
N GLY A 111 -2.13 15.07 -54.75
CA GLY A 111 -0.83 14.97 -55.40
C GLY A 111 0.28 14.40 -54.50
N ARG A 112 1.29 15.22 -54.19
CA ARG A 112 2.44 14.88 -53.32
C ARG A 112 2.08 14.83 -51.82
N ILE A 113 1.04 15.54 -51.39
CA ILE A 113 0.62 15.66 -49.98
C ILE A 113 0.09 14.32 -49.47
N ALA A 114 -0.68 13.59 -50.28
CA ALA A 114 -1.17 12.25 -49.92
C ALA A 114 -0.03 11.26 -49.64
N ALA A 115 1.02 11.28 -50.46
CA ALA A 115 2.18 10.41 -50.26
C ALA A 115 3.01 10.80 -49.02
N GLN A 116 3.17 12.10 -48.74
CA GLN A 116 3.86 12.57 -47.53
C GLN A 116 3.07 12.27 -46.25
N SER A 117 1.75 12.49 -46.29
CA SER A 117 0.81 12.16 -45.22
C SER A 117 0.80 10.65 -44.95
N ALA A 118 0.70 9.81 -45.98
CA ALA A 118 0.76 8.36 -45.83
C ALA A 118 2.10 7.90 -45.22
N LYS A 119 3.23 8.43 -45.69
CA LYS A 119 4.54 8.14 -45.09
C LYS A 119 4.59 8.52 -43.61
N GLN A 120 4.06 9.68 -43.24
CA GLN A 120 4.05 10.15 -41.85
C GLN A 120 3.16 9.27 -40.97
N VAL A 121 1.98 8.88 -41.46
CA VAL A 121 1.04 7.98 -40.77
C VAL A 121 1.68 6.60 -40.57
N ILE A 122 2.29 6.03 -41.61
CA ILE A 122 2.99 4.75 -41.52
C ILE A 122 4.10 4.83 -40.46
N LEU A 123 4.96 5.85 -40.52
CA LEU A 123 6.02 6.03 -39.53
C LEU A 123 5.47 6.21 -38.10
N GLN A 124 4.33 6.90 -37.96
CA GLN A 124 3.68 7.05 -36.67
C GLN A 124 3.12 5.71 -36.15
N LYS A 125 2.41 4.95 -36.99
CA LYS A 125 1.86 3.63 -36.62
C LYS A 125 2.96 2.62 -36.31
N VAL A 126 4.07 2.67 -37.06
CA VAL A 126 5.26 1.87 -36.76
C VAL A 126 5.83 2.22 -35.38
N ARG A 127 5.94 3.51 -35.05
CA ARG A 127 6.39 3.93 -33.72
C ARG A 127 5.40 3.59 -32.61
N GLU A 128 4.09 3.61 -32.87
CA GLU A 128 3.06 3.18 -31.90
C GLU A 128 3.20 1.68 -31.62
N ALA A 129 3.25 0.85 -32.66
CA ALA A 129 3.42 -0.59 -32.53
C ALA A 129 4.76 -0.98 -31.86
N GLU A 130 5.86 -0.31 -32.20
CA GLU A 130 7.16 -0.53 -31.54
C GLU A 130 7.09 -0.16 -30.05
N ARG A 131 6.40 0.93 -29.69
CA ARG A 131 6.21 1.36 -28.30
C ARG A 131 5.33 0.39 -27.52
N ASP A 132 4.24 -0.09 -28.10
CA ASP A 132 3.34 -1.03 -27.44
C ASP A 132 4.04 -2.37 -27.17
N ARG A 133 4.81 -2.85 -28.16
CA ARG A 133 5.62 -4.06 -27.99
C ARG A 133 6.71 -3.90 -26.93
N GLN A 134 7.39 -2.76 -26.89
CA GLN A 134 8.36 -2.45 -25.83
C GLN A 134 7.69 -2.45 -24.46
N PHE A 135 6.50 -1.84 -24.35
CA PHE A 135 5.75 -1.81 -23.11
C PHE A 135 5.43 -3.23 -22.60
N GLU A 136 4.91 -4.09 -23.47
CA GLU A 136 4.59 -5.49 -23.12
C GLU A 136 5.83 -6.25 -22.66
N GLU A 137 6.94 -6.15 -23.39
CA GLU A 137 8.21 -6.81 -23.03
C GLU A 137 8.72 -6.37 -21.65
N PHE A 138 8.66 -5.08 -21.32
CA PHE A 138 9.14 -4.59 -20.03
C PHE A 138 8.14 -4.80 -18.90
N ARG A 139 6.83 -4.79 -19.19
CA ARG A 139 5.80 -5.08 -18.20
C ARG A 139 5.97 -6.48 -17.63
N ASP A 140 6.20 -7.46 -18.50
CA ASP A 140 6.37 -8.85 -18.08
C ASP A 140 7.71 -9.07 -17.33
N ARG A 141 8.66 -8.14 -17.50
CA ARG A 141 9.94 -8.09 -16.78
C ARG A 141 9.94 -7.21 -15.53
N LYS A 142 8.79 -6.65 -15.14
CA LYS A 142 8.66 -5.91 -13.89
C LYS A 142 9.08 -6.81 -12.73
N GLY A 143 9.87 -6.28 -11.81
CA GLY A 143 10.43 -7.07 -10.71
C GLY A 143 11.73 -7.81 -11.01
N SER A 144 12.35 -7.60 -12.18
CA SER A 144 13.65 -8.19 -12.53
C SER A 144 14.77 -7.14 -12.59
N ILE A 145 16.01 -7.61 -12.52
CA ILE A 145 17.19 -6.78 -12.75
C ILE A 145 17.44 -6.64 -14.26
N ILE A 146 17.74 -5.41 -14.68
CA ILE A 146 18.16 -5.09 -16.03
C ILE A 146 19.53 -4.41 -16.03
N ASN A 147 20.36 -4.81 -17.00
CA ASN A 147 21.65 -4.20 -17.25
C ASN A 147 21.48 -3.10 -18.29
N GLY A 148 22.05 -1.93 -18.04
CA GLY A 148 22.02 -0.81 -18.96
C GLY A 148 23.29 0.03 -18.93
N VAL A 149 23.32 1.07 -19.75
CA VAL A 149 24.42 2.03 -19.85
C VAL A 149 23.89 3.43 -19.58
N VAL A 150 24.55 4.18 -18.69
CA VAL A 150 24.17 5.57 -18.40
C VAL A 150 24.39 6.43 -19.64
N LYS A 151 23.32 7.02 -20.16
CA LYS A 151 23.35 7.82 -21.39
C LYS A 151 23.52 9.31 -21.10
N ARG A 152 22.78 9.82 -20.12
CA ARG A 152 22.78 11.24 -19.72
C ARG A 152 22.13 11.43 -18.35
N GLU A 153 22.41 12.57 -17.73
CA GLU A 153 21.76 13.01 -16.49
C GLU A 153 20.96 14.29 -16.74
N GLU A 154 19.68 14.28 -16.40
CA GLU A 154 18.73 15.38 -16.64
C GLU A 154 18.05 15.76 -15.32
N TYR A 155 18.23 17.02 -14.86
CA TYR A 155 17.60 17.55 -13.64
C TYR A 155 17.74 16.63 -12.40
N GLY A 156 18.86 15.91 -12.30
CA GLY A 156 19.12 14.96 -11.20
C GLY A 156 18.53 13.56 -11.40
N ASN A 157 17.88 13.26 -12.53
CA ASN A 157 17.49 11.91 -12.96
C ASN A 157 18.55 11.35 -13.91
N VAL A 158 18.86 10.06 -13.81
CA VAL A 158 19.77 9.38 -14.73
C VAL A 158 18.96 8.61 -15.76
N ILE A 159 19.24 8.87 -17.04
CA ILE A 159 18.65 8.13 -18.15
C ILE A 159 19.61 7.00 -18.52
N VAL A 160 19.10 5.78 -18.45
CA VAL A 160 19.82 4.55 -18.71
C VAL A 160 19.33 3.95 -20.02
N ASP A 161 20.25 3.68 -20.94
CA ASP A 161 19.97 2.91 -22.14
C ASP A 161 19.90 1.42 -21.77
N ILE A 162 18.74 0.82 -21.99
CA ILE A 162 18.46 -0.60 -21.71
C ILE A 162 18.36 -1.42 -23.02
N GLY A 163 18.93 -0.89 -24.11
CA GLY A 163 19.05 -1.52 -25.42
C GLY A 163 17.84 -1.26 -26.31
N ARG A 164 16.66 -1.75 -25.92
CA ARG A 164 15.42 -1.58 -26.69
C ARG A 164 14.60 -0.33 -26.31
N GLY A 165 14.98 0.37 -25.24
CA GLY A 165 14.30 1.55 -24.74
C GLY A 165 15.19 2.37 -23.81
N GLU A 166 14.62 3.43 -23.23
CA GLU A 166 15.28 4.22 -22.19
C GLU A 166 14.57 3.98 -20.84
N GLY A 167 15.35 3.68 -19.81
CA GLY A 167 14.91 3.64 -18.43
C GLY A 167 15.28 4.92 -17.69
N ILE A 168 14.44 5.36 -16.77
CA ILE A 168 14.68 6.51 -15.91
C ILE A 168 14.95 6.06 -14.48
N LEU A 169 16.12 6.42 -13.97
CA LEU A 169 16.50 6.29 -12.57
C LEU A 169 16.29 7.65 -11.89
N ARG A 170 15.21 7.77 -11.11
CA ARG A 170 14.84 9.02 -10.44
C ARG A 170 15.81 9.36 -9.32
N ARG A 171 15.90 10.65 -8.95
CA ARG A 171 16.80 11.11 -7.86
C ARG A 171 16.60 10.38 -6.53
N ASN A 172 15.36 10.09 -6.15
CA ASN A 172 15.03 9.36 -4.92
C ASN A 172 15.29 7.85 -5.00
N GLU A 173 15.50 7.33 -6.21
CA GLU A 173 15.73 5.90 -6.46
C GLU A 173 17.22 5.60 -6.73
N LYS A 174 18.09 6.60 -6.57
CA LYS A 174 19.56 6.52 -6.67
C LYS A 174 20.18 6.24 -5.32
N ILE A 175 21.26 5.45 -5.31
CA ILE A 175 22.09 5.30 -4.11
C ILE A 175 22.93 6.58 -3.96
N GLY A 176 22.77 7.31 -2.86
CA GLY A 176 23.33 8.66 -2.70
C GLY A 176 24.87 8.74 -2.74
N ARG A 177 25.58 7.63 -2.49
CA ARG A 177 27.06 7.56 -2.56
C ARG A 177 27.60 7.15 -3.93
N GLU A 178 26.72 6.74 -4.84
CA GLU A 178 27.12 6.22 -6.14
C GLU A 178 27.32 7.36 -7.14
N ALA A 179 28.42 7.30 -7.90
CA ALA A 179 28.67 8.22 -9.00
C ALA A 179 28.17 7.61 -10.31
N TYR A 180 27.34 8.35 -11.04
CA TYR A 180 26.83 7.95 -12.35
C TYR A 180 27.49 8.81 -13.42
N ARG A 181 28.40 8.25 -14.23
CA ARG A 181 29.00 8.95 -15.37
C ARG A 181 28.44 8.40 -16.68
N ILE A 182 28.43 9.25 -17.70
CA ILE A 182 28.02 8.87 -19.05
C ILE A 182 28.94 7.75 -19.56
N GLY A 183 28.33 6.65 -20.01
CA GLY A 183 29.03 5.46 -20.49
C GLY A 183 29.23 4.36 -19.42
N ASP A 184 28.93 4.64 -18.15
CA ASP A 184 29.04 3.63 -17.10
C ASP A 184 27.97 2.54 -17.27
N ARG A 185 28.37 1.29 -17.02
CA ARG A 185 27.43 0.16 -16.97
C ARG A 185 26.80 0.10 -15.59
N ILE A 186 25.48 -0.01 -15.56
CA ILE A 186 24.68 0.03 -14.33
C ILE A 186 23.66 -1.11 -14.36
N ARG A 187 23.47 -1.76 -13.21
CA ARG A 187 22.36 -2.71 -13.00
C ARG A 187 21.24 -2.01 -12.26
N CYS A 188 19.99 -2.20 -12.66
CA CYS A 188 18.87 -1.57 -11.97
C CYS A 188 17.72 -2.56 -11.83
N TYR A 189 16.94 -2.38 -10.78
CA TYR A 189 15.66 -3.07 -10.62
C TYR A 189 14.57 -2.34 -11.41
N ILE A 190 13.75 -3.09 -12.16
CA ILE A 190 12.58 -2.54 -12.84
C ILE A 190 11.44 -2.41 -11.83
N LYS A 191 11.27 -1.21 -11.28
CA LYS A 191 10.26 -0.90 -10.26
C LYS A 191 8.87 -0.80 -10.87
N ASP A 192 8.74 -0.09 -11.99
CA ASP A 192 7.45 0.11 -12.63
C ASP A 192 7.61 0.42 -14.12
N VAL A 193 6.58 0.15 -14.92
CA VAL A 193 6.55 0.43 -16.35
C VAL A 193 5.24 1.12 -16.68
N ARG A 194 5.30 2.35 -17.19
CA ARG A 194 4.10 3.15 -17.50
C ARG A 194 4.05 3.55 -18.96
N ARG A 195 2.84 3.67 -19.51
CA ARG A 195 2.62 4.24 -20.84
C ARG A 195 2.58 5.77 -20.72
N GLU A 196 3.52 6.46 -21.36
CA GLU A 196 3.47 7.92 -21.50
C GLU A 196 3.28 8.32 -22.97
N VAL A 197 2.84 9.57 -23.18
CA VAL A 197 2.59 10.15 -24.52
C VAL A 197 3.83 10.07 -25.42
N ARG A 198 5.03 10.16 -24.83
CA ARG A 198 6.32 10.11 -25.54
C ARG A 198 6.89 8.69 -25.70
N GLY A 199 6.30 7.67 -25.10
CA GLY A 199 6.90 6.33 -25.04
C GLY A 199 6.52 5.57 -23.77
N PRO A 200 6.64 4.23 -23.75
CA PRO A 200 6.69 3.51 -22.49
C PRO A 200 7.91 3.99 -21.70
N GLN A 201 7.69 4.43 -20.47
CA GLN A 201 8.76 4.81 -19.56
C GLN A 201 8.97 3.72 -18.54
N VAL A 202 10.21 3.20 -18.48
CA VAL A 202 10.63 2.19 -17.51
C VAL A 202 11.24 2.91 -16.30
N PHE A 203 10.58 2.82 -15.15
CA PHE A 203 11.09 3.35 -13.90
C PHE A 203 12.04 2.35 -13.26
N LEU A 204 13.29 2.78 -13.11
CA LEU A 204 14.36 2.00 -12.54
C LEU A 204 14.58 2.42 -11.09
N SER A 205 15.00 1.47 -10.26
CA SER A 205 15.43 1.72 -8.89
C SER A 205 16.70 0.96 -8.54
N ARG A 206 17.54 1.59 -7.71
CA ARG A 206 18.66 0.95 -7.02
C ARG A 206 18.52 1.01 -5.50
N THR A 207 17.51 1.71 -4.99
CA THR A 207 17.22 1.85 -3.55
C THR A 207 16.20 0.85 -3.06
N ASP A 208 15.37 0.29 -3.96
CA ASP A 208 14.33 -0.67 -3.60
C ASP A 208 14.94 -1.91 -2.88
N PRO A 209 14.32 -2.41 -1.79
CA PRO A 209 14.78 -3.64 -1.11
C PRO A 209 14.80 -4.85 -2.05
N GLN A 210 13.86 -4.95 -3.00
CA GLN A 210 13.80 -6.07 -3.94
C GLN A 210 15.00 -6.11 -4.89
N PHE A 211 15.67 -4.97 -5.11
CA PHE A 211 16.92 -4.96 -5.86
C PHE A 211 17.99 -5.82 -5.19
N MET A 212 18.08 -5.79 -3.86
CA MET A 212 19.02 -6.63 -3.11
C MET A 212 18.62 -8.11 -3.18
N ALA A 213 17.33 -8.42 -3.03
CA ALA A 213 16.84 -9.80 -3.10
C ALA A 213 17.17 -10.44 -4.45
N GLU A 214 16.90 -9.74 -5.55
CA GLU A 214 17.21 -10.21 -6.89
C GLU A 214 18.73 -10.32 -7.15
N LEU A 215 19.55 -9.45 -6.57
CA LEU A 215 21.02 -9.59 -6.65
C LEU A 215 21.50 -10.87 -5.94
N PHE A 216 20.94 -11.18 -4.76
CA PHE A 216 21.25 -12.42 -4.06
C PHE A 216 20.77 -13.64 -4.82
N LYS A 217 19.58 -13.59 -5.44
CA LYS A 217 19.06 -14.65 -6.29
C LYS A 217 19.97 -14.95 -7.50
N MET A 218 20.63 -13.94 -8.06
CA MET A 218 21.61 -14.13 -9.13
C MET A 218 22.94 -14.72 -8.64
N GLU A 219 23.36 -14.39 -7.42
CA GLU A 219 24.68 -14.76 -6.87
C GLU A 219 24.65 -16.11 -6.12
N VAL A 220 23.50 -16.50 -5.56
CA VAL A 220 23.31 -17.69 -4.73
C VAL A 220 22.37 -18.67 -5.45
N PRO A 221 22.90 -19.75 -6.06
CA PRO A 221 22.09 -20.75 -6.77
C PRO A 221 21.02 -21.39 -5.89
N GLU A 222 21.29 -21.59 -4.60
CA GLU A 222 20.36 -22.19 -3.65
C GLU A 222 19.10 -21.33 -3.44
N ILE A 223 19.19 -20.00 -3.64
CA ILE A 223 18.02 -19.09 -3.64
C ILE A 223 17.28 -19.18 -4.98
N TYR A 224 17.99 -19.32 -6.09
CA TYR A 224 17.39 -19.49 -7.41
C TYR A 224 16.57 -20.78 -7.52
N ASP A 225 17.10 -21.88 -6.95
CA ASP A 225 16.47 -23.20 -6.94
C ASP A 225 15.34 -23.31 -5.89
N GLY A 226 15.14 -22.28 -5.06
CA GLY A 226 14.08 -22.24 -4.04
C GLY A 226 14.37 -23.10 -2.79
N ILE A 227 15.62 -23.55 -2.61
CA ILE A 227 16.05 -24.28 -1.40
C ILE A 227 16.14 -23.31 -0.21
N ILE A 228 16.67 -22.11 -0.48
CA ILE A 228 16.74 -21.01 0.48
C ILE A 228 15.74 -19.94 0.04
N GLU A 229 14.93 -19.47 0.98
CA GLU A 229 14.00 -18.37 0.76
C GLU A 229 14.43 -17.12 1.54
N ILE A 230 14.35 -15.96 0.88
CA ILE A 230 14.50 -14.67 1.52
C ILE A 230 13.13 -14.25 2.07
N LYS A 231 12.96 -14.27 3.39
CA LYS A 231 11.68 -13.94 4.05
C LYS A 231 11.44 -12.44 4.16
N ALA A 232 12.49 -11.67 4.46
CA ALA A 232 12.38 -10.23 4.62
C ALA A 232 13.69 -9.52 4.26
N VAL A 233 13.57 -8.28 3.79
CA VAL A 233 14.70 -7.40 3.48
C VAL A 233 14.42 -6.01 4.04
N ALA A 234 15.25 -5.57 4.97
CA ALA A 234 15.24 -4.22 5.52
C ALA A 234 16.51 -3.49 5.07
N ARG A 235 16.36 -2.28 4.51
CA ARG A 235 17.46 -1.62 3.80
C ARG A 235 17.50 -0.11 4.04
N ASP A 236 18.68 0.39 4.38
CA ASP A 236 19.06 1.80 4.34
C ASP A 236 20.07 2.00 3.20
N PRO A 237 19.60 2.37 1.98
CA PRO A 237 20.38 2.26 0.75
C PRO A 237 21.72 3.02 0.79
N GLY A 238 22.80 2.31 0.46
CA GLY A 238 24.17 2.85 0.44
C GLY A 238 24.83 2.95 1.83
N SER A 239 24.19 2.46 2.88
CA SER A 239 24.76 2.39 4.23
C SER A 239 24.75 0.96 4.78
N ARG A 240 23.56 0.44 5.10
CA ARG A 240 23.41 -0.85 5.79
C ARG A 240 22.09 -1.52 5.43
N ALA A 241 22.08 -2.84 5.40
CA ALA A 241 20.89 -3.65 5.21
C ALA A 241 20.92 -4.91 6.08
N LYS A 242 19.74 -5.44 6.34
CA LYS A 242 19.50 -6.70 7.00
C LYS A 242 18.62 -7.57 6.09
N ILE A 243 19.00 -8.83 5.92
CA ILE A 243 18.26 -9.80 5.13
C ILE A 243 17.99 -11.04 5.96
N ALA A 244 16.74 -11.47 6.01
CA ALA A 244 16.30 -12.66 6.74
C ALA A 244 16.13 -13.83 5.75
N VAL A 245 16.81 -14.94 6.03
CA VAL A 245 16.83 -16.12 5.16
C VAL A 245 16.47 -17.39 5.94
N ILE A 246 15.72 -18.27 5.30
CA ILE A 246 15.41 -19.62 5.81
C ILE A 246 15.83 -20.66 4.76
N SER A 247 16.31 -21.81 5.21
CA SER A 247 16.52 -22.99 4.36
C SER A 247 15.38 -23.98 4.59
N TYR A 248 14.83 -24.56 3.53
CA TYR A 248 13.91 -25.70 3.62
C TYR A 248 14.64 -27.04 3.68
N ASP A 249 15.95 -27.05 3.45
CA ASP A 249 16.80 -28.22 3.60
C ASP A 249 17.66 -28.09 4.86
N ASN A 250 17.47 -29.00 5.81
CA ASN A 250 18.23 -29.08 7.06
C ASN A 250 19.72 -29.37 6.85
N GLY A 251 20.11 -29.89 5.68
CA GLY A 251 21.51 -30.12 5.32
C GLY A 251 22.26 -28.87 4.88
N ILE A 252 21.56 -27.75 4.64
CA ILE A 252 22.12 -26.53 4.09
C ILE A 252 21.95 -25.38 5.09
N ASP A 253 23.08 -24.78 5.50
CA ASP A 253 23.08 -23.56 6.29
C ASP A 253 22.75 -22.35 5.38
N PRO A 254 21.61 -21.66 5.60
CA PRO A 254 21.19 -20.56 4.74
C PRO A 254 22.14 -19.35 4.84
N VAL A 255 22.75 -19.11 5.99
CA VAL A 255 23.67 -17.97 6.18
C VAL A 255 24.99 -18.28 5.45
N GLY A 256 25.56 -19.47 5.68
CA GLY A 256 26.78 -19.92 5.02
C GLY A 256 26.68 -19.94 3.50
N ALA A 257 25.56 -20.39 2.95
CA ALA A 257 25.32 -20.40 1.51
C ALA A 257 25.27 -18.99 0.90
N CYS A 258 24.62 -18.04 1.58
CA CYS A 258 24.54 -16.64 1.14
C CYS A 258 25.86 -15.89 1.26
N VAL A 259 26.67 -16.21 2.28
CA VAL A 259 28.00 -15.61 2.48
C VAL A 259 29.00 -16.16 1.44
N GLY A 260 28.98 -17.48 1.22
CA GLY A 260 29.93 -18.17 0.34
C GLY A 260 31.35 -18.25 0.92
N MET A 261 32.27 -18.86 0.16
CA MET A 261 33.65 -19.07 0.60
C MET A 261 34.34 -17.74 0.95
N ARG A 262 34.63 -17.53 2.25
CA ARG A 262 35.20 -16.28 2.79
C ARG A 262 34.40 -15.02 2.43
N GLY A 263 33.08 -15.13 2.31
CA GLY A 263 32.24 -13.98 1.98
C GLY A 263 32.24 -13.58 0.51
N SER A 264 32.72 -14.44 -0.40
CA SER A 264 32.84 -14.08 -1.82
C SER A 264 31.53 -13.65 -2.46
N ARG A 265 30.41 -14.32 -2.12
CA ARG A 265 29.09 -14.07 -2.70
C ARG A 265 28.50 -12.78 -2.14
N VAL A 266 28.43 -12.65 -0.82
CA VAL A 266 27.97 -11.40 -0.18
C VAL A 266 28.81 -10.20 -0.60
N GLN A 267 30.13 -10.35 -0.74
CA GLN A 267 31.00 -9.25 -1.17
C GLN A 267 30.72 -8.81 -2.62
N ALA A 268 30.32 -9.72 -3.51
CA ALA A 268 29.92 -9.37 -4.87
C ALA A 268 28.68 -8.47 -4.87
N VAL A 269 27.69 -8.77 -4.03
CA VAL A 269 26.49 -7.94 -3.84
C VAL A 269 26.83 -6.61 -3.17
N VAL A 270 27.65 -6.62 -2.11
CA VAL A 270 28.13 -5.41 -1.41
C VAL A 270 28.85 -4.46 -2.37
N ASN A 271 29.68 -5.00 -3.27
CA ASN A 271 30.39 -4.21 -4.27
C ASN A 271 29.43 -3.57 -5.29
N GLU A 272 28.40 -4.30 -5.72
CA GLU A 272 27.36 -3.76 -6.59
C GLU A 272 26.58 -2.62 -5.93
N LEU A 273 26.36 -2.70 -4.61
CA LEU A 273 25.66 -1.69 -3.80
C LEU A 273 26.58 -0.61 -3.23
N GLN A 274 27.79 -0.44 -3.79
CA GLN A 274 28.75 0.62 -3.41
C GLN A 274 29.18 0.59 -1.94
N GLY A 275 29.42 -0.61 -1.40
CA GLY A 275 29.94 -0.79 -0.04
C GLY A 275 28.89 -0.73 1.06
N GLU A 276 27.62 -0.95 0.71
CA GLU A 276 26.53 -1.15 1.67
C GLU A 276 26.83 -2.36 2.55
N LYS A 277 26.77 -2.22 3.88
CA LYS A 277 27.03 -3.33 4.80
C LYS A 277 25.79 -4.21 4.92
N ILE A 278 25.90 -5.49 4.57
CA ILE A 278 24.77 -6.42 4.58
C ILE A 278 24.96 -7.41 5.73
N ASP A 279 23.99 -7.45 6.64
CA ASP A 279 23.90 -8.48 7.68
C ASP A 279 22.89 -9.54 7.23
N ILE A 280 23.33 -10.81 7.17
CA ILE A 280 22.50 -11.95 6.80
C ILE A 280 22.09 -12.66 8.09
N ILE A 281 20.79 -12.79 8.31
CA ILE A 281 20.19 -13.23 9.57
C ILE A 281 19.36 -14.49 9.31
N PRO A 282 19.53 -15.56 10.12
CA PRO A 282 18.65 -16.73 10.02
C PRO A 282 17.25 -16.36 10.53
N TRP A 283 16.25 -16.57 9.68
CA TRP A 283 14.85 -16.40 10.04
C TRP A 283 14.37 -17.56 10.90
N ASN A 284 13.56 -17.27 11.92
CA ASN A 284 12.92 -18.26 12.78
C ASN A 284 11.44 -17.92 12.95
N GLN A 285 10.62 -18.95 13.18
CA GLN A 285 9.20 -18.78 13.49
C GLN A 285 8.99 -18.14 14.87
N ASP A 286 9.84 -18.48 15.84
CA ASP A 286 9.83 -17.83 17.15
C ASP A 286 10.32 -16.37 17.02
N GLN A 287 9.40 -15.43 17.30
CA GLN A 287 9.65 -14.00 17.13
C GLN A 287 10.75 -13.49 18.06
N ALA A 288 10.82 -14.00 19.29
CA ALA A 288 11.85 -13.60 20.25
C ALA A 288 13.25 -13.98 19.74
N THR A 289 13.43 -15.22 19.30
CA THR A 289 14.70 -15.67 18.71
C THR A 289 15.03 -14.89 17.42
N PHE A 290 14.04 -14.65 16.56
CA PHE A 290 14.26 -13.88 15.33
C PHE A 290 14.67 -12.43 15.60
N LEU A 291 14.06 -11.78 16.60
CA LEU A 291 14.40 -10.43 17.04
C LEU A 291 15.82 -10.33 17.60
N VAL A 292 16.22 -11.28 18.44
CA VAL A 292 17.60 -11.36 18.96
C VAL A 292 18.60 -11.46 17.81
N ASN A 293 18.30 -12.29 16.81
CA ASN A 293 19.14 -12.41 15.62
C ASN A 293 19.14 -11.12 14.77
N ALA A 294 18.00 -10.42 14.69
CA ALA A 294 17.88 -9.18 13.95
C ALA A 294 18.70 -8.03 14.55
N LEU A 295 18.84 -7.98 15.88
CA LEU A 295 19.60 -6.95 16.59
C LEU A 295 21.13 -7.14 16.55
N GLN A 296 21.61 -8.27 16.02
CA GLN A 296 23.04 -8.50 15.82
C GLN A 296 23.71 -7.32 15.10
N PRO A 297 24.87 -6.85 15.57
CA PRO A 297 25.81 -7.52 16.49
C PRO A 297 25.59 -7.27 17.99
N ALA A 298 24.55 -6.57 18.41
CA ALA A 298 24.26 -6.39 19.84
C ALA A 298 23.72 -7.69 20.46
N GLN A 299 24.18 -8.00 21.66
CA GLN A 299 23.68 -9.09 22.49
C GLN A 299 22.53 -8.57 23.35
N VAL A 300 21.48 -9.36 23.38
CA VAL A 300 20.25 -9.07 24.13
C VAL A 300 20.26 -9.89 25.41
N SER A 301 19.95 -9.27 26.54
CA SER A 301 19.84 -9.95 27.84
C SER A 301 18.47 -10.61 27.98
N LYS A 302 17.39 -9.87 27.69
CA LYS A 302 16.00 -10.33 27.86
C LYS A 302 15.12 -9.65 26.81
N VAL A 303 14.11 -10.39 26.35
CA VAL A 303 13.03 -9.86 25.50
C VAL A 303 11.74 -9.98 26.29
N VAL A 304 11.00 -8.89 26.40
CA VAL A 304 9.65 -8.83 26.98
C VAL A 304 8.70 -8.47 25.86
N VAL A 305 7.73 -9.34 25.62
CA VAL A 305 6.70 -9.12 24.60
C VAL A 305 5.46 -8.59 25.31
N ASP A 306 4.97 -7.44 24.85
CA ASP A 306 3.71 -6.86 25.27
C ASP A 306 2.70 -7.12 24.14
N GLU A 307 1.87 -8.15 24.34
CA GLU A 307 0.87 -8.59 23.35
C GLU A 307 -0.24 -7.56 23.17
N ASP A 308 -0.61 -6.84 24.24
CA ASP A 308 -1.70 -5.86 24.25
C ASP A 308 -1.30 -4.59 23.48
N ALA A 309 -0.08 -4.09 23.70
CA ALA A 309 0.41 -2.89 23.02
C ALA A 309 0.99 -3.15 21.62
N GLY A 310 1.15 -4.42 21.22
CA GLY A 310 1.84 -4.82 19.99
C GLY A 310 3.30 -4.35 19.94
N LYS A 311 3.93 -4.21 21.12
CA LYS A 311 5.30 -3.67 21.30
C LYS A 311 6.20 -4.74 21.90
N ILE A 312 7.47 -4.67 21.54
CA ILE A 312 8.48 -5.56 22.12
C ILE A 312 9.57 -4.74 22.77
N GLU A 313 9.77 -5.00 24.05
CA GLU A 313 10.81 -4.38 24.84
C GLU A 313 12.03 -5.29 24.89
N VAL A 314 13.17 -4.74 24.53
CA VAL A 314 14.44 -5.45 24.48
C VAL A 314 15.39 -4.87 25.50
N VAL A 315 15.75 -5.69 26.49
CA VAL A 315 16.69 -5.32 27.53
C VAL A 315 18.10 -5.68 27.09
N VAL A 316 18.98 -4.70 27.10
CA VAL A 316 20.40 -4.85 26.75
C VAL A 316 21.31 -4.35 27.89
N PRO A 317 22.54 -4.87 27.99
CA PRO A 317 23.53 -4.30 28.91
C PRO A 317 23.85 -2.85 28.52
N ASP A 318 24.17 -1.99 29.50
CA ASP A 318 24.48 -0.57 29.28
C ASP A 318 25.57 -0.34 28.22
N GLU A 319 26.58 -1.22 28.19
CA GLU A 319 27.68 -1.16 27.23
C GLU A 319 27.23 -1.41 25.78
N GLN A 320 26.11 -2.11 25.60
CA GLN A 320 25.59 -2.54 24.29
C GLN A 320 24.45 -1.67 23.78
N LEU A 321 23.87 -0.79 24.61
CA LEU A 321 22.79 0.13 24.24
C LEU A 321 23.10 0.91 22.96
N SER A 322 24.29 1.51 22.90
CA SER A 322 24.73 2.30 21.74
C SER A 322 24.84 1.46 20.46
N LEU A 323 25.23 0.19 20.60
CA LEU A 323 25.35 -0.74 19.47
C LEU A 323 23.97 -1.22 19.00
N ALA A 324 23.07 -1.51 19.94
CA ALA A 324 21.72 -1.99 19.70
C ALA A 324 20.87 -0.94 18.97
N ILE A 325 20.91 0.32 19.42
CA ILE A 325 20.29 1.46 18.74
C ILE A 325 20.99 1.72 17.39
N GLY A 326 22.32 1.74 17.40
CA GLY A 326 23.16 2.07 16.26
C GLY A 326 23.14 3.55 15.90
N ARG A 327 23.96 3.94 14.91
CA ARG A 327 24.11 5.35 14.50
C ARG A 327 22.76 5.91 14.03
N ARG A 328 22.21 6.91 14.74
CA ARG A 328 20.89 7.51 14.48
C ARG A 328 19.75 6.49 14.47
N GLY A 329 19.81 5.48 15.34
CA GLY A 329 18.77 4.44 15.41
C GLY A 329 18.74 3.52 14.18
N GLN A 330 19.82 3.46 13.39
CA GLN A 330 19.83 2.68 12.15
C GLN A 330 19.65 1.18 12.42
N ASN A 331 20.23 0.63 13.49
CA ASN A 331 20.17 -0.81 13.73
C ASN A 331 18.77 -1.24 14.20
N VAL A 332 18.21 -0.53 15.19
CA VAL A 332 16.85 -0.77 15.67
C VAL A 332 15.80 -0.57 14.58
N ARG A 333 15.93 0.48 13.73
CA ARG A 333 15.01 0.70 12.60
C ARG A 333 15.05 -0.43 11.58
N LEU A 334 16.24 -0.92 11.24
CA LEU A 334 16.39 -2.04 10.30
C LEU A 334 15.86 -3.34 10.92
N ALA A 335 16.05 -3.56 12.22
CA ALA A 335 15.48 -4.72 12.91
C ALA A 335 13.95 -4.65 12.92
N SER A 336 13.37 -3.49 13.27
CA SER A 336 11.92 -3.25 13.28
C SER A 336 11.30 -3.45 11.89
N GLN A 337 11.93 -2.92 10.83
CA GLN A 337 11.47 -3.16 9.45
C GLN A 337 11.60 -4.62 9.01
N LEU A 338 12.57 -5.37 9.55
CA LEU A 338 12.79 -6.77 9.20
C LEU A 338 11.80 -7.71 9.89
N THR A 339 11.48 -7.43 11.16
CA THR A 339 10.56 -8.23 11.98
C THR A 339 9.10 -7.79 11.82
N GLY A 340 8.86 -6.55 11.42
CA GLY A 340 7.53 -5.94 11.39
C GLY A 340 7.03 -5.49 12.77
N LEU A 341 7.90 -5.45 13.78
CA LEU A 341 7.56 -5.20 15.19
C LEU A 341 8.07 -3.81 15.61
N ASP A 342 7.36 -3.15 16.52
CA ASP A 342 7.86 -1.94 17.17
C ASP A 342 8.77 -2.33 18.35
N ILE A 343 10.03 -1.90 18.29
CA ILE A 343 11.08 -2.37 19.20
C ILE A 343 11.53 -1.20 20.06
N ASP A 344 11.31 -1.31 21.37
CA ASP A 344 11.90 -0.41 22.36
C ASP A 344 13.14 -1.07 22.99
N ILE A 345 14.19 -0.28 23.23
CA ILE A 345 15.45 -0.79 23.77
C ILE A 345 15.72 -0.09 25.10
N LEU A 346 15.75 -0.89 26.17
CA LEU A 346 15.96 -0.46 27.54
C LEU A 346 17.25 -1.06 28.10
N THR A 347 17.86 -0.38 29.06
CA THR A 347 18.95 -1.00 29.83
C THR A 347 18.42 -1.86 30.98
N GLU A 348 19.25 -2.76 31.50
CA GLU A 348 18.91 -3.55 32.69
C GLU A 348 18.59 -2.66 33.90
N ALA A 349 19.27 -1.52 34.02
CA ALA A 349 19.01 -0.55 35.08
C ALA A 349 17.67 0.17 34.89
N GLU A 350 17.33 0.56 33.66
CA GLU A 350 16.06 1.21 33.34
C GLU A 350 14.88 0.25 33.53
N GLU A 351 14.99 -1.00 33.06
CA GLU A 351 13.95 -2.02 33.25
C GLU A 351 13.76 -2.33 34.74
N SER A 352 14.84 -2.42 35.51
CA SER A 352 14.74 -2.62 36.97
C SER A 352 14.11 -1.42 37.68
N GLN A 353 14.41 -0.19 37.27
CA GLN A 353 13.80 1.01 37.86
C GLN A 353 12.31 1.10 37.54
N ARG A 354 11.92 0.79 36.31
CA ARG A 354 10.53 0.76 35.88
C ARG A 354 9.74 -0.28 36.67
N ARG A 355 10.25 -1.51 36.77
CA ARG A 355 9.62 -2.56 37.58
C ARG A 355 9.47 -2.16 39.05
N GLN A 356 10.46 -1.48 39.63
CA GLN A 356 10.35 -0.98 41.01
C GLN A 356 9.30 0.12 41.15
N ALA A 357 9.19 1.02 40.16
CA ALA A 357 8.19 2.08 40.15
C ALA A 357 6.78 1.50 40.01
N GLU A 358 6.56 0.58 39.07
CA GLU A 358 5.29 -0.13 38.87
C GLU A 358 4.91 -0.94 40.11
N PHE A 359 5.88 -1.63 40.72
CA PHE A 359 5.67 -2.39 41.96
C PHE A 359 5.23 -1.48 43.10
N ALA A 360 5.87 -0.33 43.28
CA ALA A 360 5.53 0.64 44.31
C ALA A 360 4.16 1.30 44.06
N GLU A 361 3.83 1.60 42.81
CA GLU A 361 2.53 2.17 42.42
C GLU A 361 1.39 1.18 42.69
N ARG A 362 1.53 -0.07 42.25
CA ARG A 362 0.54 -1.13 42.50
C ARG A 362 0.41 -1.46 43.99
N THR A 363 1.53 -1.48 44.72
CA THR A 363 1.50 -1.66 46.18
C THR A 363 0.68 -0.56 46.84
N LYS A 364 0.92 0.70 46.43
CA LYS A 364 0.17 1.84 46.95
C LYS A 364 -1.31 1.79 46.58
N LEU A 365 -1.63 1.36 45.35
CA LEU A 365 -3.01 1.15 44.92
C LEU A 365 -3.73 0.19 45.88
N PHE A 366 -3.16 -0.98 46.16
CA PHE A 366 -3.78 -1.95 47.05
C PHE A 366 -3.85 -1.46 48.50
N MET A 367 -2.83 -0.76 49.00
CA MET A 367 -2.89 -0.15 50.34
C MET A 367 -4.02 0.88 50.45
N ASP A 368 -4.14 1.78 49.48
CA ASP A 368 -5.12 2.88 49.51
C ASP A 368 -6.57 2.39 49.30
N THR A 369 -6.77 1.25 48.63
CA THR A 369 -8.09 0.75 48.23
C THR A 369 -8.60 -0.42 49.09
N LEU A 370 -7.73 -1.38 49.41
CA LEU A 370 -8.09 -2.57 50.19
C LEU A 370 -7.86 -2.39 51.70
N ASP A 371 -7.30 -1.24 52.12
CA ASP A 371 -6.94 -0.94 53.52
C ASP A 371 -6.10 -2.06 54.15
N VAL A 372 -5.12 -2.52 53.40
CA VAL A 372 -4.15 -3.54 53.79
C VAL A 372 -2.84 -2.89 54.20
N ASP A 373 -2.05 -3.61 55.01
CA ASP A 373 -0.70 -3.16 55.30
C ASP A 373 0.23 -3.34 54.08
N GLU A 374 1.38 -2.68 54.15
CA GLU A 374 2.37 -2.70 53.07
C GLU A 374 2.85 -4.13 52.74
N MET A 375 2.94 -5.01 53.73
CA MET A 375 3.41 -6.38 53.53
C MET A 375 2.42 -7.19 52.70
N MET A 376 1.14 -7.12 53.03
CA MET A 376 0.07 -7.81 52.31
C MET A 376 -0.09 -7.25 50.89
N ALA A 377 0.01 -5.93 50.71
CA ALA A 377 -0.01 -5.32 49.38
C ALA A 377 1.17 -5.77 48.51
N GLN A 378 2.39 -5.83 49.08
CA GLN A 378 3.56 -6.30 48.34
C GLN A 378 3.44 -7.78 47.93
N LEU A 379 2.83 -8.62 48.77
CA LEU A 379 2.58 -10.02 48.45
C LEU A 379 1.60 -10.17 47.27
N LEU A 380 0.51 -9.39 47.25
CA LEU A 380 -0.41 -9.36 46.11
C LEU A 380 0.30 -8.96 44.81
N VAL A 381 1.10 -7.91 44.83
CA VAL A 381 1.83 -7.48 43.62
C VAL A 381 2.88 -8.52 43.20
N ALA A 382 3.55 -9.18 44.14
CA ALA A 382 4.57 -10.19 43.87
C ALA A 382 3.99 -11.44 43.20
N GLU A 383 2.76 -11.81 43.53
CA GLU A 383 2.03 -12.92 42.92
C GLU A 383 1.40 -12.55 41.56
N GLY A 384 1.48 -11.28 41.16
CA GLY A 384 1.16 -10.82 39.82
C GLY A 384 -0.10 -9.98 39.69
N PHE A 385 -0.82 -9.72 40.79
CA PHE A 385 -2.03 -8.90 40.76
C PHE A 385 -1.71 -7.46 40.33
N THR A 386 -2.35 -7.03 39.24
CA THR A 386 -2.09 -5.73 38.60
C THR A 386 -3.15 -4.68 38.91
N ASN A 387 -4.39 -5.12 39.14
CA ASN A 387 -5.55 -4.26 39.35
C ASN A 387 -6.52 -4.85 40.40
N LEU A 388 -7.53 -4.07 40.81
CA LEU A 388 -8.51 -4.51 41.81
C LEU A 388 -9.48 -5.57 41.30
N GLU A 389 -9.76 -5.60 40.00
CA GLU A 389 -10.73 -6.53 39.42
C GLU A 389 -10.21 -7.96 39.48
N GLU A 390 -8.92 -8.16 39.19
CA GLU A 390 -8.24 -9.44 39.39
C GLU A 390 -8.37 -9.90 40.83
N VAL A 391 -8.08 -9.04 41.82
CA VAL A 391 -8.24 -9.41 43.24
C VAL A 391 -9.68 -9.73 43.59
N ALA A 392 -10.66 -8.99 43.05
CA ALA A 392 -12.08 -9.16 43.37
C ALA A 392 -12.71 -10.44 42.80
N TYR A 393 -12.24 -10.90 41.63
CA TYR A 393 -12.89 -11.95 40.85
C TYR A 393 -12.03 -13.19 40.56
N VAL A 394 -10.75 -13.18 40.96
CA VAL A 394 -9.89 -14.38 40.88
C VAL A 394 -10.46 -15.54 41.70
N ASP A 395 -10.14 -16.76 41.29
CA ASP A 395 -10.42 -17.94 42.08
C ASP A 395 -9.71 -17.86 43.44
N GLN A 396 -10.44 -18.18 44.49
CA GLN A 396 -9.95 -18.07 45.87
C GLN A 396 -8.68 -18.91 46.11
N ASP A 397 -8.52 -20.02 45.37
CA ASP A 397 -7.34 -20.88 45.44
C ASP A 397 -6.04 -20.14 45.07
N GLU A 398 -6.09 -19.13 44.18
CA GLU A 398 -4.91 -18.33 43.83
C GLU A 398 -4.50 -17.41 44.99
N LEU A 399 -5.47 -16.79 45.67
CA LEU A 399 -5.20 -15.97 46.86
C LEU A 399 -4.73 -16.81 48.05
N LEU A 400 -5.23 -18.04 48.18
CA LEU A 400 -4.78 -19.00 49.19
C LEU A 400 -3.37 -19.54 48.94
N SER A 401 -2.89 -19.45 47.70
CA SER A 401 -1.53 -19.88 47.36
C SER A 401 -0.45 -18.91 47.90
N ILE A 402 -0.85 -17.69 48.24
CA ILE A 402 0.02 -16.64 48.78
C ILE A 402 0.40 -16.98 50.24
N ASP A 403 1.70 -17.02 50.52
CA ASP A 403 2.19 -17.36 51.86
C ASP A 403 1.74 -16.30 52.89
N GLY A 404 1.02 -16.76 53.92
CA GLY A 404 0.45 -15.91 54.96
C GLY A 404 -1.03 -15.54 54.77
N PHE A 405 -1.67 -15.97 53.68
CA PHE A 405 -3.10 -15.76 53.44
C PHE A 405 -3.89 -17.00 53.89
N ASP A 406 -4.99 -16.78 54.61
CA ASP A 406 -5.96 -17.83 54.95
C ASP A 406 -7.31 -17.55 54.28
N GLU A 407 -8.22 -18.53 54.36
CA GLU A 407 -9.55 -18.45 53.71
C GLU A 407 -10.32 -17.20 54.14
N GLY A 408 -10.22 -16.84 55.43
CA GLY A 408 -10.85 -15.63 55.96
C GLY A 408 -10.24 -14.34 55.42
N THR A 409 -8.91 -14.27 55.28
CA THR A 409 -8.22 -13.10 54.74
C THR A 409 -8.49 -12.95 53.25
N ALA A 410 -8.47 -14.05 52.49
CA ALA A 410 -8.80 -14.05 51.07
C ALA A 410 -10.24 -13.56 50.85
N ASP A 411 -11.22 -14.09 51.59
CA ASP A 411 -12.62 -13.64 51.55
C ASP A 411 -12.75 -12.14 51.86
N GLU A 412 -12.04 -11.67 52.88
CA GLU A 412 -12.07 -10.27 53.29
C GLU A 412 -11.47 -9.34 52.22
N LEU A 413 -10.36 -9.74 51.60
CA LEU A 413 -9.75 -8.97 50.51
C LEU A 413 -10.64 -8.89 49.29
N GLN A 414 -11.24 -10.01 48.88
CA GLN A 414 -12.21 -10.02 47.77
C GLN A 414 -13.43 -9.16 48.09
N ALA A 415 -13.96 -9.25 49.31
CA ALA A 415 -15.09 -8.44 49.74
C ALA A 415 -14.75 -6.94 49.71
N ARG A 416 -13.60 -6.53 50.26
CA ARG A 416 -13.16 -5.14 50.23
C ARG A 416 -12.91 -4.63 48.80
N ALA A 417 -12.34 -5.47 47.94
CA ALA A 417 -12.13 -5.14 46.54
C ALA A 417 -13.47 -4.89 45.82
N ARG A 418 -14.44 -5.80 45.99
CA ARG A 418 -15.79 -5.67 45.43
C ARG A 418 -16.51 -4.45 45.99
N ASP A 419 -16.48 -4.24 47.30
CA ASP A 419 -17.10 -3.07 47.95
C ASP A 419 -16.53 -1.76 47.41
N TYR A 420 -15.21 -1.69 47.21
CA TYR A 420 -14.55 -0.51 46.64
C TYR A 420 -14.97 -0.28 45.18
N LEU A 421 -14.98 -1.33 44.36
CA LEU A 421 -15.42 -1.27 42.97
C LEU A 421 -16.89 -0.86 42.86
N GLU A 422 -17.77 -1.42 43.70
CA GLU A 422 -19.19 -1.05 43.78
C GLU A 422 -19.40 0.40 44.22
N GLU A 423 -18.63 0.87 45.21
CA GLU A 423 -18.67 2.26 45.67
C GLU A 423 -18.21 3.23 44.56
N GLN A 424 -17.14 2.88 43.84
CA GLN A 424 -16.69 3.65 42.67
C GLN A 424 -17.74 3.67 41.58
N ALA A 425 -18.29 2.51 41.23
CA ALA A 425 -19.35 2.37 40.23
C ALA A 425 -20.57 3.22 40.59
N ARG A 426 -21.00 3.20 41.87
CA ARG A 426 -22.11 4.02 42.36
C ARG A 426 -21.82 5.51 42.22
N LYS A 427 -20.64 5.97 42.64
CA LYS A 427 -20.23 7.38 42.53
C LYS A 427 -20.17 7.84 41.07
N ALA A 428 -19.62 7.00 40.18
CA ALA A 428 -19.54 7.30 38.76
C ALA A 428 -20.95 7.40 38.14
N LEU A 429 -21.86 6.50 38.51
CA LEU A 429 -23.26 6.53 38.06
C LEU A 429 -24.02 7.78 38.57
N GLU A 430 -23.82 8.15 39.84
CA GLU A 430 -24.39 9.38 40.42
C GLU A 430 -23.85 10.63 39.71
N SER A 431 -22.54 10.65 39.42
CA SER A 431 -21.86 11.71 38.67
C SER A 431 -22.43 11.82 37.25
N ALA A 432 -22.55 10.70 36.53
CA ALA A 432 -23.14 10.64 35.19
C ALA A 432 -24.58 11.15 35.17
N ARG A 433 -25.42 10.71 36.11
CA ARG A 433 -26.80 11.21 36.28
C ARG A 433 -26.84 12.71 36.58
N ALA A 434 -25.93 13.21 37.41
CA ALA A 434 -25.83 14.65 37.70
C ALA A 434 -25.44 15.48 36.47
N MET A 435 -24.68 14.90 35.53
CA MET A 435 -24.35 15.52 34.24
C MET A 435 -25.50 15.44 33.21
N GLY A 436 -26.57 14.72 33.54
CA GLY A 436 -27.77 14.57 32.73
C GLY A 436 -27.71 13.41 31.74
N VAL A 437 -26.88 12.39 32.02
CA VAL A 437 -26.94 11.12 31.28
C VAL A 437 -28.27 10.42 31.58
N ASP A 438 -28.98 10.06 30.52
CA ASP A 438 -30.32 9.49 30.54
C ASP A 438 -30.29 7.98 30.83
N ASP A 439 -31.38 7.46 31.40
CA ASP A 439 -31.49 6.03 31.74
C ASP A 439 -31.38 5.12 30.49
N SER A 440 -31.66 5.63 29.29
CA SER A 440 -31.45 4.90 28.02
C SER A 440 -29.99 4.53 27.76
N LEU A 441 -29.05 5.41 28.12
CA LEU A 441 -27.62 5.14 27.98
C LEU A 441 -27.08 4.38 29.19
N ILE A 442 -27.62 4.64 30.39
CA ILE A 442 -27.24 3.93 31.62
C ILE A 442 -27.60 2.44 31.57
N GLY A 443 -28.75 2.11 30.98
CA GLY A 443 -29.22 0.73 30.83
C GLY A 443 -28.61 -0.03 29.66
N PHE A 444 -27.69 0.58 28.91
CA PHE A 444 -27.07 -0.04 27.75
C PHE A 444 -26.01 -1.06 28.18
N GLU A 445 -26.15 -2.31 27.71
CA GLU A 445 -25.20 -3.37 28.02
C GLU A 445 -23.85 -3.12 27.32
N GLY A 446 -22.75 -3.29 28.06
CA GLY A 446 -21.39 -3.08 27.55
C GLY A 446 -20.72 -1.76 27.94
N LEU A 447 -21.42 -0.84 28.62
CA LEU A 447 -20.82 0.37 29.19
C LEU A 447 -20.67 0.27 30.71
N THR A 448 -19.46 0.50 31.22
CA THR A 448 -19.23 0.55 32.67
C THR A 448 -19.71 1.90 33.24
N PRO A 449 -20.03 1.98 34.55
CA PRO A 449 -20.40 3.25 35.18
C PRO A 449 -19.34 4.35 35.05
N GLN A 450 -18.05 3.99 34.99
CA GLN A 450 -16.97 4.96 34.77
C GLN A 450 -16.94 5.45 33.31
N MET A 451 -17.22 4.59 32.33
CA MET A 451 -17.39 4.99 30.93
C MET A 451 -18.57 5.95 30.76
N LEU A 452 -19.71 5.70 31.42
CA LEU A 452 -20.88 6.58 31.41
C LEU A 452 -20.55 7.97 31.99
N GLU A 453 -19.72 8.04 33.03
CA GLU A 453 -19.25 9.32 33.56
C GLU A 453 -18.36 10.06 32.55
N ALA A 454 -17.46 9.36 31.85
CA ALA A 454 -16.60 9.94 30.82
C ALA A 454 -17.42 10.48 29.62
N LEU A 455 -18.39 9.70 29.14
CA LEU A 455 -19.33 10.10 28.08
C LEU A 455 -20.15 11.33 28.51
N GLY A 456 -20.65 11.35 29.75
CA GLY A 456 -21.39 12.48 30.30
C GLY A 456 -20.57 13.78 30.37
N LYS A 457 -19.26 13.70 30.65
CA LYS A 457 -18.33 14.85 30.65
C LYS A 457 -18.16 15.46 29.26
N ASP A 458 -18.19 14.63 28.22
CA ASP A 458 -18.06 15.08 26.83
C ASP A 458 -19.41 15.47 26.19
N GLY A 459 -20.51 15.30 26.92
CA GLY A 459 -21.84 15.75 26.52
C GLY A 459 -22.67 14.69 25.79
N ILE A 460 -22.20 13.44 25.72
CA ILE A 460 -22.97 12.29 25.25
C ILE A 460 -23.89 11.85 26.39
N LYS A 461 -25.19 12.07 26.23
CA LYS A 461 -26.15 11.92 27.34
C LYS A 461 -27.22 10.89 27.08
N THR A 462 -27.55 10.63 25.82
CA THR A 462 -28.60 9.69 25.42
C THR A 462 -28.03 8.56 24.59
N LEU A 463 -28.80 7.47 24.46
CA LEU A 463 -28.44 6.38 23.56
C LEU A 463 -28.36 6.86 22.09
N GLU A 464 -29.17 7.86 21.71
CA GLU A 464 -29.11 8.48 20.39
C GLU A 464 -27.79 9.22 20.17
N ASP A 465 -27.34 10.02 21.15
CA ASP A 465 -26.05 10.71 21.07
C ASP A 465 -24.91 9.69 20.89
N PHE A 466 -24.92 8.62 21.69
CA PHE A 466 -23.91 7.55 21.64
C PHE A 466 -23.92 6.82 20.29
N ALA A 467 -25.09 6.55 19.71
CA ALA A 467 -25.22 5.91 18.40
C ALA A 467 -24.72 6.79 17.23
N THR A 468 -24.67 8.11 17.41
CA THR A 468 -24.11 9.04 16.42
C THR A 468 -22.60 9.17 16.49
N CYS A 469 -21.96 8.75 17.59
CA CYS A 469 -20.51 8.77 17.71
C CYS A 469 -19.86 7.91 16.64
N ALA A 470 -18.69 8.35 16.19
CA ALA A 470 -17.81 7.48 15.44
C ALA A 470 -17.04 6.54 16.38
N ASP A 471 -16.71 5.34 15.90
CA ASP A 471 -15.83 4.36 16.54
C ASP A 471 -14.51 4.98 17.02
N TRP A 472 -13.85 5.78 16.18
CA TRP A 472 -12.59 6.45 16.51
C TRP A 472 -12.73 7.60 17.52
N GLU A 473 -13.92 8.20 17.68
CA GLU A 473 -14.15 9.22 18.73
C GLU A 473 -14.19 8.57 20.13
N LEU A 474 -14.56 7.29 20.19
CA LEU A 474 -14.62 6.53 21.44
C LEU A 474 -13.28 5.86 21.75
N ALA A 475 -12.73 5.07 20.81
CA ALA A 475 -11.50 4.30 21.01
C ALA A 475 -10.20 5.12 20.80
N GLY A 476 -10.30 6.27 20.13
CA GLY A 476 -9.14 7.06 19.72
C GLY A 476 -8.57 6.58 18.38
N GLY A 477 -7.77 7.43 17.74
CA GLY A 477 -7.31 7.17 16.38
C GLY A 477 -6.12 8.03 15.95
N TRP A 478 -5.73 7.85 14.69
CA TRP A 478 -4.67 8.62 14.07
C TRP A 478 -5.18 9.30 12.80
N THR A 479 -5.43 10.60 12.85
CA THR A 479 -5.72 11.38 11.65
C THR A 479 -4.44 11.92 11.00
N THR A 480 -4.48 12.06 9.68
CA THR A 480 -3.37 12.68 8.91
C THR A 480 -3.79 14.06 8.43
N GLU A 481 -3.40 15.09 9.16
CA GLU A 481 -3.56 16.49 8.74
C GLU A 481 -2.25 16.99 8.11
N ASN A 482 -2.30 17.52 6.89
CA ASN A 482 -1.16 18.11 6.18
C ASN A 482 0.08 17.19 6.08
N GLY A 483 -0.12 15.87 6.05
CA GLY A 483 0.94 14.87 5.94
C GLY A 483 1.66 14.54 7.25
N GLN A 484 1.18 15.02 8.40
CA GLN A 484 1.65 14.61 9.73
C GLN A 484 0.56 13.79 10.43
N ARG A 485 0.94 12.65 11.02
CA ARG A 485 0.04 11.83 11.85
C ARG A 485 -0.15 12.53 13.18
N LYS A 486 -1.39 12.88 13.51
CA LYS A 486 -1.80 13.43 14.81
C LYS A 486 -2.63 12.36 15.51
N LYS A 487 -2.37 12.16 16.81
CA LYS A 487 -3.18 11.26 17.65
C LYS A 487 -4.43 12.01 18.08
N ASP A 488 -5.58 11.44 17.82
CA ASP A 488 -6.85 11.90 18.35
C ASP A 488 -7.18 11.02 19.56
N GLU A 489 -7.32 11.65 20.72
CA GLU A 489 -7.59 10.94 21.97
C GLU A 489 -9.08 10.56 22.01
N GLY A 490 -9.36 9.27 22.20
CA GLY A 490 -10.72 8.77 22.34
C GLY A 490 -11.30 9.07 23.71
N ILE A 491 -12.62 9.26 23.79
CA ILE A 491 -13.31 9.50 25.06
C ILE A 491 -13.16 8.30 26.01
N LEU A 492 -13.17 7.09 25.46
CA LEU A 492 -13.11 5.83 26.19
C LEU A 492 -11.75 5.11 26.06
N GLU A 493 -10.77 5.71 25.38
CA GLU A 493 -9.41 5.16 25.19
C GLU A 493 -8.73 4.83 26.53
N LYS A 494 -9.05 5.56 27.60
CA LYS A 494 -8.49 5.36 28.95
C LYS A 494 -8.99 4.09 29.66
N PHE A 495 -10.00 3.44 29.09
CA PHE A 495 -10.57 2.19 29.59
C PHE A 495 -10.24 1.02 28.65
N ASP A 496 -9.14 1.16 27.89
CA ASP A 496 -8.64 0.16 26.93
C ASP A 496 -9.65 -0.26 25.86
N MET A 497 -10.60 0.62 25.54
CA MET A 497 -11.61 0.41 24.50
C MET A 497 -10.94 0.31 23.13
N SER A 498 -11.00 -0.87 22.50
CA SER A 498 -10.51 -1.05 21.14
C SER A 498 -11.47 -0.46 20.10
N LEU A 499 -10.97 -0.26 18.87
CA LEU A 499 -11.77 0.31 17.79
C LEU A 499 -12.88 -0.66 17.34
N GLU A 500 -12.62 -1.97 17.39
CA GLU A 500 -13.58 -3.03 17.09
C GLU A 500 -14.69 -3.09 18.15
N GLU A 501 -14.34 -3.01 19.44
CA GLU A 501 -15.32 -2.97 20.52
C GLU A 501 -16.18 -1.70 20.47
N ALA A 502 -15.57 -0.54 20.21
CA ALA A 502 -16.29 0.71 20.03
C ALA A 502 -17.27 0.64 18.85
N GLN A 503 -16.84 0.06 17.72
CA GLN A 503 -17.71 -0.16 16.56
C GLN A 503 -18.88 -1.08 16.92
N HIS A 504 -18.62 -2.20 17.59
CA HIS A 504 -19.65 -3.15 18.00
C HIS A 504 -20.69 -2.50 18.94
N LEU A 505 -20.25 -1.73 19.93
CA LEU A 505 -21.14 -1.02 20.87
C LEU A 505 -21.99 0.03 20.16
N VAL A 506 -21.40 0.82 19.26
CA VAL A 506 -22.14 1.84 18.48
C VAL A 506 -23.15 1.18 17.54
N MET A 507 -22.78 0.09 16.86
CA MET A 507 -23.70 -0.65 15.99
C MET A 507 -24.85 -1.28 16.79
N THR A 508 -24.55 -1.85 17.96
CA THR A 508 -25.58 -2.39 18.86
C THR A 508 -26.56 -1.31 19.31
N ALA A 509 -26.07 -0.11 19.65
CA ALA A 509 -26.92 1.04 19.98
C ALA A 509 -27.81 1.46 18.79
N ARG A 510 -27.27 1.50 17.58
CA ARG A 510 -28.02 1.81 16.35
C ARG A 510 -29.12 0.78 16.06
N VAL A 511 -28.86 -0.50 16.29
CA VAL A 511 -29.87 -1.56 16.13
C VAL A 511 -30.96 -1.43 17.18
N MET A 512 -30.63 -1.15 18.45
CA MET A 512 -31.63 -0.90 19.50
C MET A 512 -32.53 0.30 19.19
N LEU A 513 -31.99 1.35 18.55
CA LEU A 513 -32.75 2.51 18.09
C LEU A 513 -33.51 2.27 16.77
N GLY A 514 -33.32 1.10 16.13
CA GLY A 514 -33.94 0.74 14.86
C GLY A 514 -33.40 1.48 13.64
N TRP A 515 -32.17 1.99 13.70
CA TRP A 515 -31.49 2.68 12.59
C TRP A 515 -30.87 1.71 11.59
N VAL A 516 -30.55 0.50 12.04
CA VAL A 516 -29.88 -0.57 11.28
C VAL A 516 -30.65 -1.87 11.49
N ASP A 517 -30.76 -2.70 10.45
CA ASP A 517 -31.41 -4.00 10.56
C ASP A 517 -30.48 -4.99 11.29
N PRO A 518 -30.97 -5.77 12.26
CA PRO A 518 -30.17 -6.77 12.98
C PRO A 518 -29.44 -7.77 12.08
N THR A 519 -29.93 -7.99 10.86
CA THR A 519 -29.29 -8.90 9.89
C THR A 519 -27.99 -8.36 9.30
N GLU A 520 -27.75 -7.04 9.36
CA GLU A 520 -26.51 -6.41 8.89
C GLU A 520 -25.36 -6.59 9.89
N MET A 521 -25.63 -6.72 11.20
CA MET A 521 -24.61 -7.04 12.21
C MET A 521 -24.04 -8.46 12.04
N ALA A 522 -24.88 -9.44 11.70
CA ALA A 522 -24.47 -10.84 11.55
C ALA A 522 -23.55 -11.08 10.34
N ALA A 523 -23.56 -10.18 9.36
CA ALA A 523 -22.69 -10.28 8.18
C ALA A 523 -21.24 -9.84 8.44
N GLU A 524 -20.99 -9.12 9.55
CA GLU A 524 -19.63 -8.69 9.95
C GLU A 524 -18.94 -9.70 10.88
N GLU A 525 -19.68 -10.60 11.54
CA GLU A 525 -19.14 -11.64 12.44
C GLU A 525 -18.71 -12.94 11.74
N GLU A 526 -19.03 -13.13 10.46
CA GLU A 526 -18.47 -14.26 9.72
C GLU A 526 -16.99 -13.98 9.41
N PRO A 527 -16.03 -14.79 9.91
CA PRO A 527 -14.65 -14.65 9.48
C PRO A 527 -14.64 -14.87 7.97
N ALA A 528 -14.08 -13.92 7.22
CA ALA A 528 -13.92 -14.03 5.78
C ALA A 528 -13.34 -15.43 5.47
N GLU A 529 -14.19 -16.33 4.97
CA GLU A 529 -13.75 -17.64 4.52
C GLU A 529 -12.68 -17.37 3.48
N VAL A 530 -11.46 -17.80 3.82
CA VAL A 530 -10.34 -17.83 2.89
C VAL A 530 -10.84 -18.65 1.71
N GLU A 531 -11.10 -18.00 0.58
CA GLU A 531 -11.25 -18.67 -0.70
C GLU A 531 -9.95 -19.44 -0.97
N GLU A 532 -9.92 -20.71 -0.55
CA GLU A 532 -9.04 -21.71 -1.14
C GLU A 532 -9.40 -21.77 -2.62
N GLU A 533 -8.70 -20.99 -3.43
CA GLU A 533 -8.58 -21.24 -4.86
C GLU A 533 -7.93 -22.62 -5.04
N ALA A 534 -8.79 -23.64 -5.11
CA ALA A 534 -8.52 -24.89 -5.77
C ALA A 534 -8.27 -24.61 -7.27
N GLY A 535 -7.04 -24.24 -7.60
CA GLY A 535 -6.53 -24.10 -8.96
C GLY A 535 -5.63 -25.28 -9.33
N ALA A 536 -6.13 -26.13 -10.22
CA ALA A 536 -5.43 -27.26 -10.83
C ALA A 536 -4.23 -26.87 -11.71
#